data_AF-A0A9W4N2V0-F1
#
_entry.id   AF-A0A9W4N2V0-F1
#
_cell.length_a   1.000
_cell.length_b   1.000
_cell.length_c   1.000
_cell.angle_alpha   90.00
_cell.angle_beta   90.00
_cell.angle_gamma   90.00
#
_symmetry.space_group_name_H-M   'P 1'
#
loop_
_entity.id
_entity.type
_entity.pdbx_description
1 polymer ?
#
loop_
_entity_poly.entity_id
_entity_poly.type
_entity_poly.pdbx_seq_one_letter_code
_entity_poly.pdbx_strand_id
1 'polypeptide(L)'
;MYPQSSLFANSSSVGATSSSASNPNMASDATSDSMHGNSHSNRSAFLSFFNKRRAAYQVVAQEYADQWDVKGSIESRSHRQENYVALSKGYYDLANDIFEHLWGTSIHFVRPVQTETVQQAHARHEHYLALTVEISHFADVSVTGLNFNDYQVRRAKESISARCLEDKISFVVGDFTQMPFESNTFDAAYSIEGTSYAPDLTKAYLEIYRVLRPGSRLGVYEMVLTDNYDDNIPEHRELRHGIEKGLGLSNLVISSALASMKAAGFEIEIATDLDARPTNDKYEIPWYFLFERSLRRMANIQDTLRVAYISVYIWSVLCGPLPTILWIGEILGIFVPGTREFLYSLVLGFESMERAGKMKLFTPMFLMVARKPLE
;
A
#
# COMPACT_ATOMS: atom_id res chain seq x y z
N MET A 1 -3.20 -11.48 -8.72
CA MET A 1 -3.09 -10.41 -7.70
C MET A 1 -1.97 -9.51 -8.18
N TYR A 2 -2.21 -8.22 -8.35
CA TYR A 2 -1.10 -7.27 -8.52
C TYR A 2 -0.71 -6.83 -7.12
N PRO A 3 0.48 -7.22 -6.61
CA PRO A 3 0.95 -6.68 -5.35
C PRO A 3 1.07 -5.15 -5.47
N GLN A 4 0.91 -4.43 -4.36
CA GLN A 4 1.53 -3.12 -4.24
C GLN A 4 3.05 -3.36 -4.28
N SER A 5 3.60 -3.37 -5.49
CA SER A 5 5.00 -3.67 -5.76
C SER A 5 5.59 -2.52 -6.54
N SER A 6 6.79 -2.11 -6.11
CA SER A 6 7.70 -1.40 -6.99
C SER A 6 8.06 -2.36 -8.13
N LEU A 7 7.77 -1.95 -9.35
CA LEU A 7 7.87 -2.76 -10.54
C LEU A 7 8.91 -2.10 -11.45
N PHE A 8 9.90 -2.87 -11.86
CA PHE A 8 11.01 -2.45 -12.71
C PHE A 8 10.79 -2.99 -14.12
N ALA A 9 11.08 -2.21 -15.17
CA ALA A 9 10.88 -2.61 -16.56
C ALA A 9 12.20 -2.57 -17.36
N ASN A 10 12.40 -3.55 -18.25
CA ASN A 10 13.52 -3.69 -19.17
C ASN A 10 13.04 -3.87 -20.62
N SER A 11 13.72 -3.25 -21.58
CA SER A 11 13.39 -3.33 -23.01
C SER A 11 14.24 -4.32 -23.82
N SER A 12 14.92 -5.28 -23.17
CA SER A 12 15.65 -6.32 -23.89
C SER A 12 15.92 -7.55 -23.02
N SER A 13 15.69 -8.73 -23.60
CA SER A 13 15.86 -10.05 -23.00
C SER A 13 17.33 -10.32 -22.63
N VAL A 14 17.67 -10.21 -21.35
CA VAL A 14 18.91 -10.78 -20.82
C VAL A 14 18.54 -11.60 -19.58
N GLY A 15 18.72 -12.92 -19.70
CA GLY A 15 18.40 -13.87 -18.64
C GLY A 15 19.28 -13.67 -17.42
N ALA A 16 18.66 -13.42 -16.27
CA ALA A 16 19.33 -13.41 -14.99
C ALA A 16 19.30 -14.83 -14.40
N THR A 17 20.47 -15.45 -14.24
CA THR A 17 20.66 -16.72 -13.54
C THR A 17 20.53 -16.53 -12.03
N SER A 18 19.65 -17.29 -11.39
CA SER A 18 19.45 -17.30 -9.93
C SER A 18 20.60 -18.03 -9.21
N SER A 19 21.26 -17.39 -8.26
CA SER A 19 22.10 -18.06 -7.25
C SER A 19 21.32 -18.17 -5.93
N SER A 20 21.25 -19.38 -5.38
CA SER A 20 20.56 -19.68 -4.13
C SER A 20 21.47 -19.39 -2.93
N ALA A 21 21.27 -18.24 -2.29
CA ALA A 21 21.76 -18.01 -0.93
C ALA A 21 20.64 -18.36 0.07
N SER A 22 20.95 -19.21 1.05
CA SER A 22 20.04 -19.62 2.12
C SER A 22 19.66 -18.43 3.01
N ASN A 23 18.37 -18.09 3.03
CA ASN A 23 17.81 -16.93 3.72
C ASN A 23 17.35 -17.32 5.15
N PRO A 24 17.73 -16.62 6.22
CA PRO A 24 17.32 -16.91 7.60
C PRO A 24 15.80 -16.73 7.91
N ASN A 25 14.97 -16.45 6.91
CA ASN A 25 13.53 -16.15 7.04
C ASN A 25 12.57 -17.37 7.04
N MET A 26 13.07 -18.62 6.95
CA MET A 26 12.22 -19.83 6.84
C MET A 26 11.16 -20.00 7.94
N ALA A 27 11.36 -19.45 9.14
CA ALA A 27 10.38 -19.52 10.23
C ALA A 27 9.21 -18.53 10.07
N SER A 28 9.43 -17.41 9.36
CA SER A 28 8.43 -16.39 9.08
C SER A 28 7.52 -16.74 7.89
N ASP A 29 7.98 -17.66 7.03
CA ASP A 29 7.29 -18.11 5.82
C ASP A 29 6.15 -19.07 6.19
N ALA A 30 6.43 -20.02 7.09
CA ALA A 30 5.43 -20.97 7.59
C ALA A 30 4.28 -20.30 8.37
N THR A 31 4.55 -19.15 9.00
CA THR A 31 3.54 -18.38 9.76
C THR A 31 2.61 -17.59 8.82
N SER A 32 3.13 -16.93 7.78
CA SER A 32 2.28 -16.21 6.79
C SER A 32 1.38 -17.17 6.00
N ASP A 33 1.93 -18.29 5.52
CA ASP A 33 1.14 -19.33 4.83
C ASP A 33 0.04 -19.92 5.73
N SER A 34 0.32 -20.07 7.02
CA SER A 34 -0.66 -20.55 7.99
C SER A 34 -1.79 -19.57 8.31
N MET A 35 -1.58 -18.27 8.06
CA MET A 35 -2.61 -17.25 8.27
C MET A 35 -3.55 -17.12 7.07
N HIS A 36 -3.06 -17.26 5.85
CA HIS A 36 -3.89 -17.02 4.66
C HIS A 36 -4.59 -18.26 4.11
N GLY A 37 -4.12 -19.49 4.41
CA GLY A 37 -4.85 -20.75 4.21
C GLY A 37 -5.65 -20.86 2.89
N ASN A 38 -6.88 -21.40 2.96
CA ASN A 38 -7.85 -21.42 1.85
C ASN A 38 -8.78 -20.19 1.89
N SER A 39 -8.25 -18.97 1.97
CA SER A 39 -9.06 -17.73 1.97
C SER A 39 -9.97 -17.58 0.73
N HIS A 40 -9.69 -18.33 -0.35
CA HIS A 40 -10.40 -18.34 -1.63
C HIS A 40 -11.92 -18.59 -1.58
N SER A 41 -12.48 -19.17 -0.51
CA SER A 41 -13.90 -19.57 -0.47
C SER A 41 -14.83 -18.61 0.27
N ASN A 42 -14.31 -17.62 1.02
CA ASN A 42 -15.12 -16.82 1.93
C ASN A 42 -15.59 -15.50 1.32
N ARG A 43 -16.91 -15.29 1.31
CA ARG A 43 -17.59 -14.09 0.77
C ARG A 43 -17.67 -12.90 1.76
N SER A 44 -16.93 -12.90 2.87
CA SER A 44 -17.01 -11.86 3.90
C SER A 44 -15.69 -11.62 4.64
N ALA A 45 -15.25 -10.35 4.73
CA ALA A 45 -14.10 -9.89 5.53
C ALA A 45 -14.20 -10.26 7.01
N PHE A 46 -15.41 -10.42 7.55
CA PHE A 46 -15.61 -10.85 8.94
C PHE A 46 -15.38 -12.36 9.09
N LEU A 47 -15.68 -13.14 8.06
CA LEU A 47 -15.54 -14.59 8.08
C LEU A 47 -14.12 -15.07 7.77
N SER A 48 -13.27 -14.23 7.17
CA SER A 48 -11.86 -14.59 6.92
C SER A 48 -11.07 -14.85 8.21
N PHE A 49 -11.39 -14.14 9.30
CA PHE A 49 -10.77 -14.35 10.62
C PHE A 49 -11.01 -15.75 11.21
N PHE A 50 -12.08 -16.44 10.83
CA PHE A 50 -12.38 -17.78 11.34
C PHE A 50 -11.46 -18.87 10.77
N ASN A 51 -10.82 -18.60 9.63
CA ASN A 51 -9.98 -19.58 8.92
C ASN A 51 -8.48 -19.42 9.19
N LYS A 52 -8.05 -18.32 9.84
CA LYS A 52 -6.64 -18.10 10.17
C LYS A 52 -6.21 -19.07 11.28
N ARG A 53 -5.02 -19.68 11.17
CA ARG A 53 -4.49 -20.50 12.27
C ARG A 53 -4.31 -19.63 13.51
N ARG A 54 -5.10 -19.93 14.53
CA ARG A 54 -5.29 -19.15 15.74
C ARG A 54 -4.01 -18.69 16.44
N ALA A 55 -3.04 -19.60 16.57
CA ALA A 55 -1.77 -19.32 17.24
C ALA A 55 -0.87 -18.38 16.41
N ALA A 56 -0.84 -18.53 15.09
CA ALA A 56 -0.04 -17.66 14.22
C ALA A 56 -0.61 -16.24 14.18
N TYR A 57 -1.94 -16.10 14.10
CA TYR A 57 -2.59 -14.79 14.14
C TYR A 57 -2.33 -14.06 15.46
N GLN A 58 -2.41 -14.76 16.60
CA GLN A 58 -2.22 -14.13 17.91
C GLN A 58 -0.81 -13.54 18.07
N VAL A 59 0.21 -14.25 17.60
CA VAL A 59 1.59 -13.77 17.62
C VAL A 59 1.72 -12.50 16.78
N VAL A 60 1.25 -12.53 15.54
CA VAL A 60 1.36 -11.37 14.63
C VAL A 60 0.55 -10.17 15.11
N ALA A 61 -0.65 -10.39 15.64
CA ALA A 61 -1.48 -9.32 16.20
C ALA A 61 -0.84 -8.66 17.41
N GLN A 62 -0.21 -9.46 18.29
CA GLN A 62 0.50 -8.93 19.45
C GLN A 62 1.77 -8.18 19.03
N GLU A 63 2.59 -8.78 18.16
CA GLU A 63 3.81 -8.14 17.65
C GLU A 63 3.52 -6.80 16.97
N TYR A 64 2.43 -6.73 16.19
CA TYR A 64 1.97 -5.49 15.58
C TYR A 64 1.50 -4.49 16.63
N ALA A 65 0.69 -4.90 17.62
CA ALA A 65 0.21 -4.01 18.69
C ALA A 65 1.36 -3.42 19.53
N ASP A 66 2.38 -4.23 19.83
CA ASP A 66 3.56 -3.82 20.61
C ASP A 66 4.34 -2.68 19.92
N GLN A 67 4.28 -2.57 18.58
CA GLN A 67 4.90 -1.46 17.84
C GLN A 67 4.23 -0.09 18.14
N TRP A 68 3.00 -0.08 18.66
CA TRP A 68 2.17 1.11 18.84
C TRP A 68 1.89 1.47 20.31
N ASP A 69 2.29 0.63 21.28
CA ASP A 69 1.98 0.80 22.70
C ASP A 69 2.67 2.04 23.32
N VAL A 70 3.74 2.53 22.69
CA VAL A 70 4.37 3.81 23.05
C VAL A 70 3.64 4.95 22.34
N LYS A 71 2.74 5.64 23.06
CA LYS A 71 1.96 6.79 22.54
C LYS A 71 2.84 7.84 21.86
N GLY A 72 2.81 7.90 20.52
CA GLY A 72 3.03 9.09 19.69
C GLY A 72 4.31 9.93 19.90
N SER A 73 5.25 9.50 20.74
CA SER A 73 6.50 10.20 21.02
C SER A 73 7.49 10.01 19.87
N ILE A 74 8.50 10.88 19.76
CA ILE A 74 9.60 10.72 18.80
C ILE A 74 10.28 9.35 18.97
N GLU A 75 10.46 8.90 20.21
CA GLU A 75 11.03 7.59 20.54
C GLU A 75 10.18 6.43 19.98
N SER A 76 8.85 6.56 19.98
CA SER A 76 7.96 5.56 19.35
C SER A 76 8.16 5.46 17.83
N ARG A 77 8.42 6.60 17.16
CA ARG A 77 8.62 6.65 15.70
C ARG A 77 9.96 6.01 15.33
N SER A 78 11.03 6.36 16.05
CA SER A 78 12.35 5.75 15.82
C SER A 78 12.30 4.23 15.97
N HIS A 79 11.61 3.73 17.01
CA HIS A 79 11.41 2.29 17.20
C HIS A 79 10.69 1.63 16.00
N ARG A 80 9.62 2.25 15.48
CA ARG A 80 8.90 1.73 14.31
C ARG A 80 9.72 1.80 13.03
N GLN A 81 10.58 2.82 12.88
CA GLN A 81 11.47 2.95 11.73
C GLN A 81 12.56 1.86 11.75
N GLU A 82 13.10 1.52 12.92
CA GLU A 82 14.06 0.41 13.07
C GLU A 82 13.41 -0.96 12.78
N ASN A 83 12.13 -1.12 13.14
CA ASN A 83 11.39 -2.38 12.97
C ASN A 83 10.38 -2.35 11.81
N TYR A 84 10.58 -1.48 10.82
CA TYR A 84 9.55 -1.18 9.81
C TYR A 84 9.13 -2.40 8.96
N VAL A 85 10.06 -3.33 8.69
CA VAL A 85 9.76 -4.57 7.96
C VAL A 85 8.79 -5.43 8.76
N ALA A 86 9.05 -5.62 10.05
CA ALA A 86 8.17 -6.39 10.93
C ALA A 86 6.80 -5.72 11.08
N LEU A 87 6.78 -4.39 11.26
CA LEU A 87 5.55 -3.59 11.31
C LEU A 87 4.71 -3.74 10.04
N SER A 88 5.33 -3.53 8.87
CA SER A 88 4.65 -3.59 7.57
C SER A 88 4.19 -5.00 7.26
N LYS A 89 5.04 -6.01 7.52
CA LYS A 89 4.68 -7.42 7.32
C LYS A 89 3.50 -7.81 8.20
N GLY A 90 3.57 -7.53 9.51
CA GLY A 90 2.49 -7.82 10.45
C GLY A 90 1.18 -7.13 10.08
N TYR A 91 1.26 -5.87 9.63
CA TYR A 91 0.10 -5.16 9.09
C TYR A 91 -0.55 -5.90 7.92
N TYR A 92 0.21 -6.22 6.87
CA TYR A 92 -0.33 -6.88 5.68
C TYR A 92 -0.83 -8.30 5.97
N ASP A 93 -0.10 -9.05 6.78
CA ASP A 93 -0.48 -10.37 7.27
C ASP A 93 -1.88 -10.37 7.97
N LEU A 94 -2.19 -9.28 8.69
CA LEU A 94 -3.49 -9.08 9.33
C LEU A 94 -4.54 -8.53 8.36
N ALA A 95 -4.19 -7.54 7.52
CA ALA A 95 -5.10 -6.73 6.72
C ALA A 95 -5.50 -7.34 5.37
N ASN A 96 -4.66 -8.20 4.76
CA ASN A 96 -4.79 -8.56 3.33
C ASN A 96 -6.19 -9.04 2.96
N ASP A 97 -6.76 -9.97 3.74
CA ASP A 97 -8.08 -10.56 3.47
C ASP A 97 -9.22 -9.53 3.59
N ILE A 98 -9.06 -8.54 4.47
CA ILE A 98 -10.03 -7.44 4.63
C ILE A 98 -9.98 -6.56 3.38
N PHE A 99 -8.78 -6.20 2.93
CA PHE A 99 -8.59 -5.40 1.74
C PHE A 99 -9.08 -6.10 0.48
N GLU A 100 -8.80 -7.39 0.29
CA GLU A 100 -9.33 -8.16 -0.84
C GLU A 100 -10.87 -8.11 -0.90
N HIS A 101 -11.53 -8.22 0.26
CA HIS A 101 -12.99 -8.18 0.34
C HIS A 101 -13.57 -6.77 0.13
N LEU A 102 -12.93 -5.73 0.69
CA LEU A 102 -13.43 -4.35 0.63
C LEU A 102 -13.07 -3.63 -0.68
N TRP A 103 -11.85 -3.81 -1.19
CA TRP A 103 -11.29 -3.11 -2.36
C TRP A 103 -11.16 -3.96 -3.62
N GLY A 104 -11.23 -5.28 -3.52
CA GLY A 104 -11.05 -6.18 -4.67
C GLY A 104 -9.57 -6.46 -4.97
N THR A 105 -9.22 -6.63 -6.25
CA THR A 105 -7.93 -7.21 -6.66
C THR A 105 -6.77 -6.23 -6.85
N SER A 106 -7.04 -4.92 -6.80
CA SER A 106 -6.06 -3.83 -6.93
C SER A 106 -6.44 -2.71 -5.95
N ILE A 107 -5.49 -2.27 -5.12
CA ILE A 107 -5.68 -1.21 -4.14
C ILE A 107 -4.81 -0.03 -4.56
N HIS A 108 -5.42 0.96 -5.21
CA HIS A 108 -4.78 2.24 -5.52
C HIS A 108 -5.79 3.36 -5.33
N PHE A 109 -5.36 4.49 -4.76
CA PHE A 109 -6.23 5.63 -4.58
C PHE A 109 -6.47 6.32 -5.92
N VAL A 110 -7.74 6.48 -6.30
CA VAL A 110 -8.14 7.14 -7.54
C VAL A 110 -9.28 8.11 -7.31
N ARG A 111 -9.51 8.99 -8.28
CA ARG A 111 -10.70 9.84 -8.36
C ARG A 111 -11.61 9.33 -9.48
N PRO A 112 -12.70 8.62 -9.15
CA PRO A 112 -13.70 8.23 -10.14
C PRO A 112 -14.47 9.43 -10.68
N VAL A 113 -15.02 9.30 -11.89
CA VAL A 113 -16.08 10.18 -12.39
C VAL A 113 -17.44 9.48 -12.35
N GLN A 114 -18.52 10.25 -12.33
CA GLN A 114 -19.88 9.72 -12.19
C GLN A 114 -20.33 8.76 -13.29
N THR A 115 -19.67 8.78 -14.43
CA THR A 115 -20.00 7.97 -15.61
C THR A 115 -19.20 6.69 -15.70
N GLU A 116 -18.24 6.44 -14.80
CA GLU A 116 -17.40 5.24 -14.82
C GLU A 116 -17.53 4.44 -13.52
N THR A 117 -17.37 3.12 -13.61
CA THR A 117 -17.30 2.26 -12.43
C THR A 117 -15.99 2.48 -11.68
N VAL A 118 -15.92 2.10 -10.40
CA VAL A 118 -14.66 2.18 -9.62
C VAL A 118 -13.53 1.39 -10.31
N GLN A 119 -13.85 0.25 -10.92
CA GLN A 119 -12.88 -0.58 -11.64
C GLN A 119 -12.40 0.12 -12.93
N GLN A 120 -13.29 0.80 -13.65
CA GLN A 120 -12.91 1.61 -14.81
C GLN A 120 -12.03 2.79 -14.39
N ALA A 121 -12.32 3.43 -13.25
CA ALA A 121 -11.49 4.49 -12.69
C ALA A 121 -10.08 3.99 -12.33
N HIS A 122 -9.96 2.81 -11.71
CA HIS A 122 -8.67 2.15 -11.46
C HIS A 122 -7.93 1.90 -12.76
N ALA A 123 -8.54 1.22 -13.75
CA ALA A 123 -7.89 0.92 -15.02
C ALA A 123 -7.44 2.20 -15.76
N ARG A 124 -8.28 3.23 -15.80
CA ARG A 124 -7.94 4.54 -16.39
C ARG A 124 -6.76 5.17 -15.67
N HIS A 125 -6.73 5.11 -14.34
CA HIS A 125 -5.66 5.68 -13.54
C HIS A 125 -4.34 4.91 -13.70
N GLU A 126 -4.39 3.57 -13.64
CA GLU A 126 -3.24 2.70 -13.88
C GLU A 126 -2.63 2.94 -15.27
N HIS A 127 -3.47 3.04 -16.32
CA HIS A 127 -2.99 3.41 -17.66
C HIS A 127 -2.39 4.81 -17.71
N TYR A 128 -2.97 5.79 -17.00
CA TYR A 128 -2.42 7.14 -16.92
C TYR A 128 -1.05 7.15 -16.24
N LEU A 129 -0.89 6.45 -15.11
CA LEU A 129 0.40 6.33 -14.42
C LEU A 129 1.43 5.67 -15.33
N ALA A 130 1.09 4.53 -15.94
CA ALA A 130 2.03 3.82 -16.81
C ALA A 130 2.40 4.61 -18.07
N LEU A 131 1.48 5.40 -18.64
CA LEU A 131 1.76 6.35 -19.73
C LEU A 131 2.69 7.48 -19.26
N THR A 132 2.44 8.05 -18.09
CA THR A 132 3.19 9.21 -17.57
C THR A 132 4.64 8.84 -17.26
N VAL A 133 4.89 7.57 -16.90
CA VAL A 133 6.23 7.02 -16.64
C VAL A 133 6.89 6.50 -17.93
N GLU A 134 6.25 6.68 -19.09
CA GLU A 134 6.72 6.17 -20.40
C GLU A 134 7.00 4.66 -20.43
N ILE A 135 6.34 3.90 -19.55
CA ILE A 135 6.28 2.42 -19.64
C ILE A 135 5.47 1.99 -20.90
N SER A 136 4.95 2.98 -21.64
CA SER A 136 4.09 2.91 -22.82
C SER A 136 4.56 2.08 -24.01
N HIS A 137 5.75 1.46 -23.97
CA HIS A 137 6.12 0.38 -24.89
C HIS A 137 5.53 -0.98 -24.46
N PHE A 138 4.25 -1.00 -24.04
CA PHE A 138 3.55 -2.16 -23.45
C PHE A 138 3.58 -3.46 -24.24
N ALA A 139 3.94 -3.43 -25.52
CA ALA A 139 3.96 -4.62 -26.37
C ALA A 139 5.20 -5.51 -26.13
N ASP A 140 6.32 -4.95 -25.65
CA ASP A 140 7.58 -5.70 -25.58
C ASP A 140 8.55 -5.29 -24.45
N VAL A 141 8.01 -5.20 -23.23
CA VAL A 141 8.84 -5.02 -22.03
C VAL A 141 8.85 -6.28 -21.18
N SER A 142 10.00 -6.53 -20.54
CA SER A 142 10.12 -7.47 -19.43
C SER A 142 9.97 -6.71 -18.11
N VAL A 143 9.19 -7.24 -17.18
CA VAL A 143 8.90 -6.61 -15.88
C VAL A 143 9.43 -7.48 -14.75
N THR A 144 10.15 -6.87 -13.82
CA THR A 144 10.61 -7.49 -12.58
C THR A 144 9.95 -6.78 -11.41
N GLY A 145 9.05 -7.46 -10.71
CA GLY A 145 8.45 -6.94 -9.48
C GLY A 145 9.31 -7.25 -8.26
N LEU A 146 9.47 -6.27 -7.37
CA LEU A 146 10.10 -6.43 -6.07
C LEU A 146 9.05 -6.21 -4.97
N ASN A 147 8.93 -7.15 -4.04
CA ASN A 147 8.09 -6.99 -2.86
C ASN A 147 8.70 -7.79 -1.71
N PHE A 148 8.65 -7.28 -0.48
CA PHE A 148 9.25 -7.94 0.68
C PHE A 148 8.36 -9.08 1.24
N ASN A 149 7.08 -9.11 0.87
CA ASN A 149 6.12 -10.11 1.31
C ASN A 149 6.09 -11.32 0.37
N ASP A 150 6.65 -12.45 0.84
CA ASP A 150 6.73 -13.70 0.07
C ASP A 150 5.36 -14.24 -0.35
N TYR A 151 4.33 -14.16 0.52
CA TYR A 151 2.97 -14.59 0.19
C TYR A 151 2.44 -13.82 -1.03
N GLN A 152 2.61 -12.50 -1.06
CA GLN A 152 2.18 -11.69 -2.19
C GLN A 152 2.97 -11.99 -3.47
N VAL A 153 4.28 -12.24 -3.35
CA VAL A 153 5.13 -12.65 -4.48
C VAL A 153 4.68 -14.00 -5.04
N ARG A 154 4.39 -14.99 -4.18
CA ARG A 154 3.89 -16.31 -4.61
C ARG A 154 2.54 -16.19 -5.32
N ARG A 155 1.61 -15.39 -4.78
CA ARG A 155 0.31 -15.09 -5.41
C ARG A 155 0.45 -14.40 -6.76
N ALA A 156 1.43 -13.50 -6.88
CA ALA A 156 1.74 -12.83 -8.14
C ALA A 156 2.27 -13.83 -9.18
N LYS A 157 3.17 -14.73 -8.79
CA LYS A 157 3.69 -15.83 -9.62
C LYS A 157 2.57 -16.75 -10.11
N GLU A 158 1.69 -17.21 -9.22
CA GLU A 158 0.51 -18.00 -9.60
C GLU A 158 -0.38 -17.28 -10.63
N SER A 159 -0.55 -15.96 -10.45
CA SER A 159 -1.38 -15.13 -11.32
C SER A 159 -0.79 -14.92 -12.72
N ILE A 160 0.53 -14.81 -12.86
CA ILE A 160 1.18 -14.71 -14.17
C ILE A 160 1.23 -16.07 -14.87
N SER A 161 1.40 -17.16 -14.12
CA SER A 161 1.37 -18.52 -14.69
C SER A 161 0.02 -18.91 -15.26
N ALA A 162 -1.07 -18.52 -14.58
CA ALA A 162 -2.42 -18.70 -15.12
C ALA A 162 -2.66 -17.94 -16.44
N ARG A 163 -1.78 -17.00 -16.82
CA ARG A 163 -1.87 -16.16 -18.02
C ARG A 163 -0.73 -16.41 -19.01
N CYS A 164 0.17 -17.35 -18.74
CA CYS A 164 1.35 -17.64 -19.56
C CYS A 164 2.23 -16.41 -19.81
N LEU A 165 2.51 -15.63 -18.76
CA LEU A 165 3.29 -14.39 -18.82
C LEU A 165 4.69 -14.49 -18.19
N GLU A 166 5.13 -15.69 -17.80
CA GLU A 166 6.40 -15.92 -17.10
C GLU A 166 7.62 -15.52 -17.92
N ASP A 167 7.54 -15.57 -19.25
CA ASP A 167 8.62 -15.13 -20.14
C ASP A 167 8.82 -13.61 -20.13
N LYS A 168 7.80 -12.85 -19.70
CA LYS A 168 7.83 -11.39 -19.65
C LYS A 168 7.85 -10.83 -18.23
N ILE A 169 7.30 -11.54 -17.24
CA ILE A 169 7.11 -11.01 -15.89
C ILE A 169 7.76 -11.94 -14.87
N SER A 170 8.59 -11.38 -14.01
CA SER A 170 9.21 -12.08 -12.88
C SER A 170 9.00 -11.33 -11.58
N PHE A 171 9.12 -12.03 -10.44
CA PHE A 171 9.00 -11.43 -9.12
C PHE A 171 10.12 -11.91 -8.19
N VAL A 172 10.67 -10.97 -7.45
CA VAL A 172 11.75 -11.16 -6.48
C VAL A 172 11.28 -10.72 -5.10
N VAL A 173 11.57 -11.55 -4.10
CA VAL A 173 11.39 -11.16 -2.70
C VAL A 173 12.59 -10.32 -2.28
N GLY A 174 12.35 -9.11 -1.78
CA GLY A 174 13.44 -8.27 -1.29
C GLY A 174 12.99 -6.93 -0.75
N ASP A 175 13.93 -6.27 -0.07
CA ASP A 175 13.79 -4.94 0.53
C ASP A 175 14.18 -3.88 -0.51
N PHE A 176 13.33 -2.89 -0.75
CA PHE A 176 13.62 -1.82 -1.71
C PHE A 176 14.71 -0.84 -1.22
N THR A 177 15.09 -0.89 0.05
CA THR A 177 16.24 -0.16 0.61
C THR A 177 17.55 -0.94 0.49
N GLN A 178 17.50 -2.19 0.02
CA GLN A 178 18.65 -3.06 -0.25
C GLN A 178 18.30 -4.04 -1.39
N MET A 179 18.24 -3.52 -2.62
CA MET A 179 17.72 -4.29 -3.75
C MET A 179 18.72 -5.36 -4.21
N PRO A 180 18.29 -6.62 -4.42
CA PRO A 180 19.16 -7.72 -4.88
C PRO A 180 19.38 -7.67 -6.40
N PHE A 181 19.66 -6.46 -6.92
CA PHE A 181 19.92 -6.21 -8.33
C PHE A 181 21.25 -5.49 -8.49
N GLU A 182 21.92 -5.73 -9.61
CA GLU A 182 23.15 -5.02 -9.96
C GLU A 182 22.86 -3.55 -10.30
N SER A 183 23.88 -2.71 -10.20
CA SER A 183 23.77 -1.30 -10.62
C SER A 183 23.49 -1.18 -12.12
N ASN A 184 22.72 -0.18 -12.54
CA ASN A 184 22.40 0.08 -13.96
C ASN A 184 21.75 -1.12 -14.69
N THR A 185 20.87 -1.85 -13.99
CA THR A 185 20.13 -3.00 -14.52
C THR A 185 18.90 -2.58 -15.33
N PHE A 186 18.18 -1.54 -14.88
CA PHE A 186 16.82 -1.24 -15.36
C PHE A 186 16.70 -0.01 -16.27
N ASP A 187 15.88 -0.12 -17.31
CA ASP A 187 15.57 0.96 -18.26
C ASP A 187 14.50 1.94 -17.72
N ALA A 188 13.63 1.46 -16.84
CA ALA A 188 12.66 2.28 -16.11
C ALA A 188 12.26 1.62 -14.78
N ALA A 189 11.76 2.43 -13.85
CA ALA A 189 11.21 1.95 -12.59
C ALA A 189 9.93 2.70 -12.24
N TYR A 190 9.03 2.02 -11.54
CA TYR A 190 7.92 2.69 -10.89
C TYR A 190 7.62 2.14 -9.51
N SER A 191 7.07 2.99 -8.65
CA SER A 191 6.53 2.62 -7.34
C SER A 191 5.18 3.29 -7.14
N ILE A 192 4.17 2.50 -6.80
CA ILE A 192 2.81 2.98 -6.54
C ILE A 192 2.51 2.66 -5.08
N GLU A 193 2.45 3.71 -4.26
CA GLU A 193 2.16 3.71 -2.82
C GLU A 193 3.14 2.89 -1.97
N GLY A 194 4.24 2.38 -2.57
CA GLY A 194 5.15 1.44 -1.93
C GLY A 194 6.28 2.09 -1.14
N THR A 195 6.95 3.11 -1.70
CA THR A 195 8.10 3.76 -1.07
C THR A 195 7.74 4.50 0.23
N SER A 196 6.47 4.81 0.44
CA SER A 196 5.94 5.44 1.66
C SER A 196 6.16 4.60 2.92
N TYR A 197 6.39 3.29 2.78
CA TYR A 197 6.72 2.38 3.88
C TYR A 197 8.20 2.46 4.28
N ALA A 198 9.06 3.08 3.46
CA ALA A 198 10.47 3.25 3.75
C ALA A 198 10.67 4.07 5.03
N PRO A 199 11.50 3.62 5.98
CA PRO A 199 11.84 4.43 7.14
C PRO A 199 12.67 5.67 6.75
N ASP A 200 13.45 5.53 5.68
CA ASP A 200 14.26 6.57 5.06
C ASP A 200 14.02 6.55 3.54
N LEU A 201 13.25 7.53 3.08
CA LEU A 201 12.83 7.64 1.69
C LEU A 201 14.02 7.96 0.76
N THR A 202 15.04 8.68 1.27
CA THR A 202 16.27 8.98 0.50
C THR A 202 17.05 7.71 0.22
N LYS A 203 17.17 6.80 1.20
CA LYS A 203 17.82 5.49 0.98
C LYS A 203 17.07 4.63 -0.04
N ALA A 204 15.74 4.61 0.02
CA ALA A 204 14.94 3.90 -0.98
C ALA A 204 15.19 4.46 -2.39
N TYR A 205 15.19 5.78 -2.55
CA TYR A 205 15.49 6.39 -3.85
C TYR A 205 16.95 6.21 -4.27
N LEU A 206 17.92 6.17 -3.37
CA LEU A 206 19.32 5.86 -3.69
C LEU A 206 19.48 4.44 -4.27
N GLU A 207 18.79 3.45 -3.72
CA GLU A 207 18.79 2.10 -4.29
C GLU A 207 18.10 2.05 -5.64
N ILE A 208 16.97 2.74 -5.82
CA ILE A 208 16.33 2.87 -7.13
C ILE A 208 17.27 3.55 -8.14
N TYR A 209 17.95 4.62 -7.72
CA TYR A 209 18.94 5.33 -8.53
C TYR A 209 20.10 4.40 -8.93
N ARG A 210 20.58 3.57 -8.00
CA ARG A 210 21.65 2.61 -8.23
C ARG A 210 21.26 1.60 -9.32
N VAL A 211 20.07 1.00 -9.23
CA VAL A 211 19.64 -0.07 -10.15
C VAL A 211 19.15 0.46 -11.51
N LEU A 212 18.77 1.73 -11.62
CA LEU A 212 18.42 2.36 -12.89
C LEU A 212 19.66 2.69 -13.72
N ARG A 213 19.57 2.52 -15.04
CA ARG A 213 20.61 3.00 -15.98
C ARG A 213 20.63 4.54 -16.06
N PRO A 214 21.77 5.16 -16.42
CA PRO A 214 21.80 6.58 -16.74
C PRO A 214 20.78 6.94 -17.82
N GLY A 215 20.09 8.07 -17.67
CA GLY A 215 19.02 8.52 -18.57
C GLY A 215 17.64 7.90 -18.32
N SER A 216 17.54 6.85 -17.50
CA SER A 216 16.29 6.14 -17.21
C SER A 216 15.33 6.97 -16.33
N ARG A 217 14.04 6.66 -16.44
CA ARG A 217 12.97 7.32 -15.68
C ARG A 217 12.49 6.51 -14.48
N LEU A 218 12.13 7.24 -13.44
CA LEU A 218 11.44 6.77 -12.25
C LEU A 218 10.09 7.46 -12.14
N GLY A 219 9.02 6.68 -12.05
CA GLY A 219 7.69 7.14 -11.69
C GLY A 219 7.28 6.75 -10.29
N VAL A 220 6.86 7.71 -9.47
CA VAL A 220 6.43 7.44 -8.11
C VAL A 220 5.06 8.05 -7.87
N TYR A 221 4.13 7.25 -7.38
CA TYR A 221 2.81 7.67 -6.92
C TYR A 221 2.76 7.46 -5.41
N GLU A 222 2.86 8.53 -4.62
CA GLU A 222 3.24 8.48 -3.21
C GLU A 222 2.15 9.01 -2.29
N MET A 223 2.11 8.46 -1.07
CA MET A 223 1.35 9.00 0.05
C MET A 223 2.20 10.01 0.81
N VAL A 224 1.78 11.28 0.82
CA VAL A 224 2.55 12.37 1.44
C VAL A 224 1.66 13.30 2.26
N LEU A 225 2.25 13.90 3.28
CA LEU A 225 1.66 15.10 3.89
C LEU A 225 1.95 16.31 2.99
N THR A 226 0.93 17.14 2.84
CA THR A 226 0.95 18.37 2.05
C THR A 226 1.51 19.55 2.85
N ASP A 227 1.72 20.68 2.19
CA ASP A 227 2.16 21.93 2.83
C ASP A 227 1.13 22.53 3.81
N ASN A 228 -0.13 22.06 3.80
CA ASN A 228 -1.13 22.47 4.79
C ASN A 228 -0.97 21.74 6.13
N TYR A 229 -0.20 20.65 6.17
CA TYR A 229 0.10 19.95 7.42
C TYR A 229 1.02 20.81 8.30
N ASP A 230 0.74 20.82 9.59
CA ASP A 230 1.51 21.55 10.59
C ASP A 230 1.63 20.67 11.83
N ASP A 231 2.86 20.27 12.15
CA ASP A 231 3.13 19.40 13.30
C ASP A 231 2.85 20.09 14.64
N ASN A 232 2.70 21.42 14.68
CA ASN A 232 2.35 22.14 15.90
C ASN A 232 0.86 22.00 16.25
N ILE A 233 0.01 21.69 15.28
CA ILE A 233 -1.44 21.56 15.48
C ILE A 233 -1.76 20.14 16.02
N PRO A 234 -2.34 20.00 17.23
CA PRO A 234 -2.62 18.68 17.82
C PRO A 234 -3.50 17.78 16.95
N GLU A 235 -4.53 18.36 16.32
CA GLU A 235 -5.43 17.61 15.42
C GLU A 235 -4.67 17.04 14.21
N HIS A 236 -3.74 17.80 13.63
CA HIS A 236 -2.94 17.31 12.50
C HIS A 236 -2.09 16.11 12.90
N ARG A 237 -1.43 16.18 14.08
CA ARG A 237 -0.65 15.07 14.61
C ARG A 237 -1.50 13.84 14.89
N GLU A 238 -2.71 14.03 15.42
CA GLU A 238 -3.66 12.94 15.69
C GLU A 238 -4.09 12.25 14.38
N LEU A 239 -4.46 13.03 13.35
CA LEU A 239 -4.84 12.50 12.05
C LEU A 239 -3.69 11.74 11.40
N ARG A 240 -2.48 12.32 11.36
CA ARG A 240 -1.28 11.63 10.87
C ARG A 240 -1.04 10.32 11.61
N HIS A 241 -1.11 10.33 12.94
CA HIS A 241 -0.88 9.13 13.74
C HIS A 241 -1.93 8.05 13.45
N GLY A 242 -3.20 8.43 13.26
CA GLY A 242 -4.25 7.52 12.85
C GLY A 242 -3.98 6.90 11.48
N ILE A 243 -3.51 7.69 10.50
CA ILE A 243 -3.11 7.19 9.17
C ILE A 243 -1.92 6.23 9.29
N GLU A 244 -0.89 6.61 10.04
CA GLU A 244 0.30 5.79 10.28
C GLU A 244 -0.10 4.43 10.87
N LYS A 245 -0.94 4.43 11.90
CA LYS A 245 -1.44 3.20 12.52
C LYS A 245 -2.27 2.38 11.54
N GLY A 246 -3.31 2.96 10.97
CA GLY A 246 -4.26 2.23 10.13
C GLY A 246 -3.71 1.74 8.79
N LEU A 247 -2.57 2.26 8.32
CA LEU A 247 -1.85 1.80 7.13
C LEU A 247 -0.58 1.01 7.44
N GLY A 248 -0.20 0.87 8.72
CA GLY A 248 1.04 0.22 9.12
C GLY A 248 2.30 0.97 8.67
N LEU A 249 2.23 2.29 8.53
CA LEU A 249 3.37 3.12 8.13
C LEU A 249 4.23 3.43 9.36
N SER A 250 5.54 3.25 9.23
CA SER A 250 6.49 3.58 10.29
C SER A 250 6.50 5.09 10.58
N ASN A 251 6.46 5.90 9.51
CA ASN A 251 6.52 7.35 9.57
C ASN A 251 5.98 7.98 8.28
N LEU A 252 4.92 8.78 8.37
CA LEU A 252 4.41 9.53 7.22
C LEU A 252 5.11 10.89 7.12
N VAL A 253 5.75 11.17 5.98
CA VAL A 253 6.64 12.33 5.84
C VAL A 253 5.96 13.56 5.22
N ILE A 254 6.42 14.75 5.60
CA ILE A 254 6.00 16.07 5.08
C ILE A 254 6.87 16.43 3.90
N SER A 255 6.28 16.57 2.70
CA SER A 255 6.84 17.12 1.44
C SER A 255 8.30 16.77 1.07
N SER A 256 8.93 15.85 1.80
CA SER A 256 10.33 15.46 1.72
C SER A 256 10.56 14.46 0.61
N ALA A 257 9.51 13.89 0.01
CA ALA A 257 9.64 12.98 -1.12
C ALA A 257 10.42 13.63 -2.26
N LEU A 258 10.10 14.90 -2.59
CA LEU A 258 10.85 15.66 -3.61
C LEU A 258 12.29 15.95 -3.18
N ALA A 259 12.50 16.29 -1.90
CA ALA A 259 13.84 16.58 -1.38
C ALA A 259 14.71 15.31 -1.34
N SER A 260 14.17 14.18 -0.90
CA SER A 260 14.79 12.86 -0.90
C SER A 260 15.10 12.37 -2.30
N MET A 261 14.18 12.56 -3.26
CA MET A 261 14.40 12.17 -4.64
C MET A 261 15.53 12.99 -5.28
N LYS A 262 15.56 14.31 -5.03
CA LYS A 262 16.68 15.18 -5.43
C LYS A 262 17.99 14.80 -4.73
N ALA A 263 17.95 14.50 -3.44
CA ALA A 263 19.13 14.10 -2.66
C ALA A 263 19.72 12.77 -3.15
N ALA A 264 18.90 11.88 -3.70
CA ALA A 264 19.35 10.65 -4.34
C ALA A 264 20.01 10.88 -5.72
N GLY A 265 19.92 12.09 -6.28
CA GLY A 265 20.54 12.47 -7.55
C GLY A 265 19.59 12.54 -8.75
N PHE A 266 18.27 12.36 -8.54
CA PHE A 266 17.30 12.45 -9.64
C PHE A 266 16.99 13.90 -10.03
N GLU A 267 16.80 14.11 -11.33
CA GLU A 267 16.24 15.33 -11.90
C GLU A 267 14.72 15.21 -11.98
N ILE A 268 14.00 16.06 -11.24
CA ILE A 268 12.53 16.03 -11.21
C ILE A 268 11.98 16.63 -12.52
N GLU A 269 11.21 15.83 -13.26
CA GLU A 269 10.51 16.26 -14.48
C GLU A 269 9.06 16.65 -14.18
N ILE A 270 8.37 15.90 -13.32
CA ILE A 270 6.98 16.12 -12.90
C ILE A 270 6.90 16.01 -11.38
N ALA A 271 6.18 16.93 -10.74
CA ALA A 271 5.83 16.88 -9.33
C ALA A 271 4.46 17.53 -9.15
N THR A 272 3.42 16.72 -8.95
CA THR A 272 2.05 17.24 -8.83
C THR A 272 1.21 16.37 -7.92
N ASP A 273 0.45 17.03 -7.04
CA ASP A 273 -0.66 16.37 -6.37
C ASP A 273 -1.83 16.26 -7.37
N LEU A 274 -2.21 15.04 -7.74
CA LEU A 274 -3.32 14.83 -8.66
C LEU A 274 -4.68 15.16 -8.04
N ASP A 275 -4.76 15.26 -6.70
CA ASP A 275 -5.93 15.68 -5.94
C ASP A 275 -6.03 17.22 -5.78
N ALA A 276 -4.95 17.96 -5.97
CA ALA A 276 -4.94 19.42 -5.86
C ALA A 276 -5.65 20.13 -7.04
N ARG A 277 -5.95 19.41 -8.12
CA ARG A 277 -6.73 19.94 -9.25
C ARG A 277 -8.15 20.25 -8.78
N PRO A 278 -8.74 21.41 -9.16
CA PRO A 278 -10.08 21.80 -8.75
C PRO A 278 -11.06 20.66 -9.03
N THR A 279 -11.62 20.08 -7.96
CA THR A 279 -12.67 19.09 -8.07
C THR A 279 -13.87 19.77 -8.71
N ASN A 280 -14.29 19.31 -9.89
CA ASN A 280 -15.65 19.62 -10.30
C ASN A 280 -16.58 18.67 -9.55
N ASP A 281 -17.02 19.07 -8.35
CA ASP A 281 -17.91 18.27 -7.47
C ASP A 281 -19.21 17.83 -8.17
N LYS A 282 -19.51 18.42 -9.34
CA LYS A 282 -20.62 17.99 -10.20
C LYS A 282 -20.35 16.69 -10.93
N TYR A 283 -19.09 16.30 -11.20
CA TYR A 283 -18.73 15.12 -12.02
C TYR A 283 -17.66 14.22 -11.41
N GLU A 284 -16.78 14.76 -10.57
CA GLU A 284 -15.65 14.03 -9.98
C GLU A 284 -15.97 13.64 -8.54
N ILE A 285 -15.54 12.44 -8.18
CA ILE A 285 -15.70 11.84 -6.86
C ILE A 285 -14.34 11.91 -6.15
N PRO A 286 -14.27 12.39 -4.89
CA PRO A 286 -13.00 12.50 -4.16
C PRO A 286 -12.39 11.12 -3.92
N TRP A 287 -11.07 11.02 -3.77
CA TRP A 287 -10.40 9.73 -3.57
C TRP A 287 -10.81 9.02 -2.27
N TYR A 288 -11.25 9.78 -1.27
CA TYR A 288 -11.75 9.27 0.01
C TYR A 288 -13.23 8.86 -0.02
N PHE A 289 -13.86 8.73 -1.20
CA PHE A 289 -15.29 8.42 -1.33
C PHE A 289 -15.73 7.13 -0.64
N LEU A 290 -14.84 6.12 -0.56
CA LEU A 290 -15.11 4.87 0.14
C LEU A 290 -15.25 5.08 1.65
N PHE A 291 -14.61 6.11 2.20
CA PHE A 291 -14.59 6.43 3.63
C PHE A 291 -15.65 7.46 4.02
N GLU A 292 -16.00 8.37 3.10
CA GLU A 292 -16.96 9.46 3.33
C GLU A 292 -18.38 9.00 3.68
N ARG A 293 -18.67 7.70 3.53
CA ARG A 293 -19.99 7.09 3.79
C ARG A 293 -21.13 7.72 2.98
N SER A 294 -20.78 8.44 1.92
CA SER A 294 -21.73 9.10 1.03
C SER A 294 -22.12 8.15 -0.10
N LEU A 295 -23.42 7.87 -0.20
CA LEU A 295 -23.99 7.08 -1.30
C LEU A 295 -24.21 7.91 -2.57
N ARG A 296 -23.76 9.16 -2.60
CA ARG A 296 -24.04 10.06 -3.72
C ARG A 296 -23.18 9.67 -4.92
N ARG A 297 -23.85 9.54 -6.07
CA ARG A 297 -23.26 9.67 -7.42
C ARG A 297 -22.27 8.57 -7.84
N MET A 298 -22.47 7.31 -7.43
CA MET A 298 -21.77 6.18 -8.07
C MET A 298 -22.39 5.87 -9.45
N ALA A 299 -21.57 5.45 -10.42
CA ALA A 299 -22.03 5.16 -11.78
C ALA A 299 -22.99 3.95 -11.87
N ASN A 300 -22.95 3.04 -10.90
CA ASN A 300 -23.76 1.83 -10.89
C ASN A 300 -24.18 1.36 -9.49
N ILE A 301 -25.13 0.43 -9.45
CA ILE A 301 -25.70 -0.13 -8.22
C ILE A 301 -24.69 -0.99 -7.43
N GLN A 302 -23.77 -1.69 -8.09
CA GLN A 302 -22.80 -2.56 -7.40
C GLN A 302 -21.83 -1.73 -6.56
N ASP A 303 -21.31 -0.64 -7.12
CA ASP A 303 -20.44 0.28 -6.40
C ASP A 303 -21.21 1.02 -5.29
N THR A 304 -22.49 1.37 -5.53
CA THR A 304 -23.36 1.93 -4.48
C THR A 304 -23.53 0.96 -3.30
N LEU A 305 -23.80 -0.32 -3.58
CA LEU A 305 -23.93 -1.36 -2.55
C LEU A 305 -22.60 -1.61 -1.83
N ARG A 306 -21.46 -1.54 -2.54
CA ARG A 306 -20.13 -1.65 -1.94
C ARG A 306 -19.87 -0.51 -0.96
N VAL A 307 -20.12 0.74 -1.35
CA VAL A 307 -19.96 1.91 -0.47
C VAL A 307 -20.90 1.80 0.73
N ALA A 308 -22.15 1.38 0.53
CA ALA A 308 -23.10 1.16 1.63
C ALA A 308 -22.59 0.10 2.62
N TYR A 309 -22.06 -1.02 2.12
CA TYR A 309 -21.49 -2.07 2.95
C TYR A 309 -20.29 -1.57 3.77
N ILE A 310 -19.34 -0.87 3.14
CA ILE A 310 -18.19 -0.27 3.81
C ILE A 310 -18.66 0.74 4.87
N SER A 311 -19.68 1.54 4.56
CA SER A 311 -20.24 2.54 5.47
C SER A 311 -20.83 1.90 6.74
N VAL A 312 -21.60 0.83 6.57
CA VAL A 312 -22.16 0.05 7.68
C VAL A 312 -21.05 -0.61 8.48
N TYR A 313 -20.01 -1.13 7.83
CA TYR A 313 -18.86 -1.74 8.49
C TYR A 313 -18.10 -0.73 9.36
N ILE A 314 -17.72 0.42 8.80
CA ILE A 314 -17.03 1.51 9.51
C ILE A 314 -17.87 1.95 10.72
N TRP A 315 -19.17 2.23 10.51
CA TRP A 315 -20.07 2.61 11.60
C TRP A 315 -20.17 1.51 12.68
N SER A 316 -20.23 0.24 12.27
CA SER A 316 -20.33 -0.89 13.20
C SER A 316 -19.10 -1.02 14.09
N VAL A 317 -17.91 -0.73 13.56
CA VAL A 317 -16.63 -0.73 14.30
C VAL A 317 -16.48 0.49 15.21
N LEU A 318 -16.86 1.69 14.76
CA LEU A 318 -16.64 2.93 15.55
C LEU A 318 -17.72 3.19 16.59
N CYS A 319 -18.98 2.97 16.23
CA CYS A 319 -20.14 3.40 17.04
C CYS A 319 -21.16 2.28 17.29
N GLY A 320 -21.06 1.18 16.55
CA GLY A 320 -22.01 0.08 16.62
C GLY A 320 -21.63 -1.02 17.61
N PRO A 321 -22.30 -2.19 17.52
CA PRO A 321 -22.12 -3.27 18.49
C PRO A 321 -20.85 -4.10 18.25
N LEU A 322 -20.13 -3.89 17.14
CA LEU A 322 -19.07 -4.80 16.71
C LEU A 322 -17.89 -4.85 17.69
N PRO A 323 -17.41 -3.75 18.29
CA PRO A 323 -16.37 -3.82 19.34
C PRO A 323 -16.78 -4.68 20.52
N THR A 324 -18.04 -4.62 20.95
CA THR A 324 -18.56 -5.45 22.04
C THR A 324 -18.66 -6.91 21.63
N ILE A 325 -19.13 -7.20 20.42
CA ILE A 325 -19.21 -8.56 19.87
C ILE A 325 -17.81 -9.17 19.77
N LEU A 326 -16.85 -8.42 19.24
CA LEU A 326 -15.46 -8.86 19.11
C LEU A 326 -14.83 -9.09 20.49
N TRP A 327 -15.07 -8.20 21.45
CA TRP A 327 -14.57 -8.36 22.82
C TRP A 327 -15.13 -9.60 23.51
N ILE A 328 -16.45 -9.82 23.43
CA ILE A 328 -17.08 -11.04 23.99
C ILE A 328 -16.51 -12.27 23.30
N GLY A 329 -16.41 -12.25 21.97
CA GLY A 329 -15.86 -13.38 21.22
C GLY A 329 -14.37 -13.62 21.50
N GLU A 330 -13.57 -12.60 21.80
CA GLU A 330 -12.19 -12.76 22.27
C GLU A 330 -12.16 -13.47 23.64
N ILE A 331 -13.01 -13.08 24.59
CA ILE A 331 -13.13 -13.71 25.92
C ILE A 331 -13.59 -15.17 25.81
N LEU A 332 -14.62 -15.42 25.01
CA LEU A 332 -15.19 -16.76 24.81
C LEU A 332 -14.27 -17.66 23.99
N GLY A 333 -13.17 -17.13 23.47
CA GLY A 333 -12.31 -17.87 22.59
C GLY A 333 -13.02 -18.28 21.31
N ILE A 334 -13.81 -17.39 20.72
CA ILE A 334 -14.31 -17.46 19.34
C ILE A 334 -13.39 -16.66 18.40
N PHE A 335 -13.01 -15.45 18.81
CA PHE A 335 -12.04 -14.61 18.09
C PHE A 335 -10.65 -14.74 18.71
N VAL A 336 -9.64 -14.36 17.95
CA VAL A 336 -8.26 -14.32 18.43
C VAL A 336 -8.03 -13.00 19.17
N PRO A 337 -7.40 -13.00 20.36
CA PRO A 337 -7.06 -11.75 21.05
C PRO A 337 -6.29 -10.79 20.13
N GLY A 338 -6.63 -9.50 20.21
CA GLY A 338 -6.04 -8.44 19.37
C GLY A 338 -6.81 -8.16 18.07
N THR A 339 -7.77 -9.02 17.68
CA THR A 339 -8.62 -8.80 16.50
C THR A 339 -9.40 -7.49 16.59
N ARG A 340 -10.00 -7.22 17.75
CA ARG A 340 -10.76 -5.99 17.98
C ARG A 340 -9.89 -4.75 17.83
N GLU A 341 -8.71 -4.75 18.44
CA GLU A 341 -7.81 -3.61 18.41
C GLU A 341 -7.26 -3.34 17.00
N PHE A 342 -6.90 -4.40 16.27
CA PHE A 342 -6.45 -4.29 14.90
C PHE A 342 -7.55 -3.70 13.99
N LEU A 343 -8.78 -4.24 14.07
CA LEU A 343 -9.91 -3.75 13.28
C LEU A 343 -10.26 -2.29 13.61
N TYR A 344 -10.21 -1.92 14.88
CA TYR A 344 -10.41 -0.54 15.30
C TYR A 344 -9.33 0.39 14.71
N SER A 345 -8.06 -0.05 14.75
CA SER A 345 -6.94 0.72 14.20
C SER A 345 -7.04 0.94 12.69
N LEU A 346 -7.49 -0.08 11.95
CA LEU A 346 -7.74 0.03 10.51
C LEU A 346 -8.84 1.05 10.19
N VAL A 347 -9.98 0.97 10.88
CA VAL A 347 -11.10 1.90 10.65
C VAL A 347 -10.78 3.32 11.12
N LEU A 348 -10.03 3.48 12.20
CA LEU A 348 -9.49 4.78 12.61
C LEU A 348 -8.59 5.37 11.53
N GLY A 349 -7.76 4.56 10.87
CA GLY A 349 -6.97 4.98 9.70
C GLY A 349 -7.85 5.55 8.59
N PHE A 350 -8.91 4.84 8.21
CA PHE A 350 -9.84 5.30 7.18
C PHE A 350 -10.51 6.63 7.51
N GLU A 351 -10.97 6.80 8.76
CA GLU A 351 -11.54 8.08 9.22
C GLU A 351 -10.50 9.20 9.21
N SER A 352 -9.28 8.92 9.68
CA SER A 352 -8.20 9.89 9.66
C SER A 352 -7.79 10.29 8.25
N MET A 353 -7.76 9.35 7.30
CA MET A 353 -7.52 9.63 5.87
C MET A 353 -8.63 10.50 5.29
N GLU A 354 -9.90 10.20 5.56
CA GLU A 354 -11.04 11.00 5.11
C GLU A 354 -10.93 12.46 5.60
N ARG A 355 -10.73 12.64 6.91
CA ARG A 355 -10.63 13.96 7.54
C ARG A 355 -9.41 14.72 7.03
N ALA A 356 -8.24 14.08 7.00
CA ALA A 356 -7.01 14.70 6.50
C ALA A 356 -7.11 15.06 5.00
N GLY A 357 -7.79 14.24 4.19
CA GLY A 357 -8.07 14.53 2.78
C GLY A 357 -9.02 15.72 2.60
N LYS A 358 -10.09 15.80 3.40
CA LYS A 358 -11.03 16.94 3.41
C LYS A 358 -10.35 18.25 3.82
N MET A 359 -9.45 18.18 4.80
CA MET A 359 -8.64 19.30 5.26
C MET A 359 -7.43 19.58 4.35
N LYS A 360 -7.23 18.77 3.31
CA LYS A 360 -6.09 18.85 2.37
C LYS A 360 -4.74 18.84 3.10
N LEU A 361 -4.61 18.04 4.17
CA LEU A 361 -3.37 17.83 4.93
C LEU A 361 -2.54 16.68 4.36
N PHE A 362 -3.21 15.71 3.73
CA PHE A 362 -2.65 14.46 3.23
C PHE A 362 -3.19 14.20 1.82
N THR A 363 -2.34 13.69 0.94
CA THR A 363 -2.74 13.17 -0.35
C THR A 363 -2.08 11.80 -0.58
N PRO A 364 -2.85 10.78 -0.99
CA PRO A 364 -2.29 9.53 -1.51
C PRO A 364 -1.97 9.62 -3.00
N MET A 365 -2.17 10.80 -3.62
CA MET A 365 -2.17 10.96 -5.06
C MET A 365 -1.01 11.81 -5.58
N PHE A 366 0.12 11.83 -4.88
CA PHE A 366 1.25 12.67 -5.26
C PHE A 366 2.09 11.97 -6.34
N LEU A 367 2.04 12.50 -7.56
CA LEU A 367 2.78 11.98 -8.70
C LEU A 367 4.12 12.71 -8.84
N MET A 368 5.20 11.93 -8.84
CA MET A 368 6.54 12.37 -9.20
C MET A 368 7.05 11.58 -10.38
N VAL A 369 7.57 12.26 -11.40
CA VAL A 369 8.38 11.64 -12.44
C VAL A 369 9.73 12.29 -12.41
N ALA A 370 10.77 11.48 -12.38
CA ALA A 370 12.13 11.95 -12.34
C ALA A 370 13.04 11.12 -13.25
N ARG A 371 14.16 11.71 -13.64
CA ARG A 371 15.14 11.11 -14.53
C ARG A 371 16.47 10.96 -13.80
N LYS A 372 17.11 9.82 -13.96
CA LYS A 372 18.52 9.66 -13.61
C LYS A 372 19.37 10.40 -14.67
N PRO A 373 20.25 11.34 -14.31
CA PRO A 373 21.11 12.03 -15.26
C PRO A 373 21.89 11.06 -16.16
N LEU A 374 22.32 11.54 -17.34
CA LEU A 374 23.14 10.77 -18.27
C LEU A 374 24.61 10.64 -17.82
N GLU A 375 25.05 11.51 -16.91
CA GLU A 375 26.45 11.64 -16.44
C GLU A 375 26.67 11.00 -15.07
#